data_AF-A0A2T2R0C1-F1
#
_entry.id   AF-A0A2T2R0C1-F1
#
_cell.length_a   1.000
_cell.length_b   1.000
_cell.length_c   1.000
_cell.angle_alpha   90.00
_cell.angle_beta   90.00
_cell.angle_gamma   90.00
#
_symmetry.space_group_name_H-M   'P 1'
#
loop_
_entity.id
_entity.type
_entity.pdbx_description
1 polymer ?
#
loop_
_entity_poly.entity_id
_entity_poly.type
_entity_poly.pdbx_seq_one_letter_code
_entity_poly.pdbx_strand_id
1 'polypeptide(L)' 'MINIKVEGSQSESNSNILRRFSRRVRNAGIVEKAKSLKERKRPPSDTQKKQEKLRRLRRLEEVDKMIKLGKLPDRRRRS' A
#
# COMPACT_ATOMS: atom_id res chain seq x y z
N MET A 1 -13.36 3.66 14.09
CA MET A 1 -12.20 2.96 14.69
C MET A 1 -12.10 1.59 14.06
N ILE A 2 -11.01 1.26 13.37
CA ILE A 2 -10.87 -0.05 12.68
C ILE A 2 -10.35 -1.04 13.73
N ASN A 3 -11.19 -1.98 14.16
CA ASN A 3 -10.78 -3.04 15.07
C ASN A 3 -10.19 -4.20 14.25
N ILE A 4 -8.91 -4.52 14.44
CA ILE A 4 -8.25 -5.64 13.76
C ILE A 4 -8.14 -6.80 14.73
N LYS A 5 -8.90 -7.86 14.46
CA LYS A 5 -8.84 -9.12 15.18
C LYS A 5 -8.30 -10.23 14.26
N VAL A 6 -7.50 -11.12 14.81
CA VAL A 6 -7.14 -12.40 14.20
C VAL A 6 -7.48 -13.49 15.20
N GLU A 7 -8.29 -14.44 14.79
CA GLU A 7 -8.58 -15.63 15.58
C GLU A 7 -7.57 -16.72 15.24
N GLY A 8 -7.08 -17.39 16.28
CA GLY A 8 -6.18 -18.53 16.15
C GLY A 8 -6.95 -19.78 15.74
N SER A 9 -6.33 -20.59 14.88
CA SER A 9 -6.78 -21.95 14.60
C SER A 9 -5.97 -22.92 15.46
N GLN A 10 -6.56 -24.05 15.87
CA GLN A 10 -5.89 -25.06 16.71
C GLN A 10 -4.61 -25.63 16.08
N SER A 11 -4.41 -25.49 14.77
CA SER A 11 -3.22 -25.98 14.05
C SER A 11 -2.19 -24.90 13.71
N GLU A 12 -2.42 -23.63 14.07
CA GLU A 12 -1.55 -22.52 13.65
C GLU A 12 -0.48 -22.21 14.71
N SER A 13 0.79 -22.13 14.29
CA SER A 13 1.87 -21.61 15.14
C SER A 13 1.64 -20.13 15.48
N ASN A 14 2.00 -19.72 16.70
CA ASN A 14 1.95 -18.33 17.17
C ASN A 14 2.65 -17.35 16.20
N SER A 15 3.73 -17.77 15.54
CA SER A 15 4.45 -16.95 14.56
C SER A 15 3.61 -16.63 13.31
N ASN A 16 2.80 -17.57 12.84
CA ASN A 16 1.92 -17.40 11.70
C ASN A 16 0.74 -16.47 12.03
N ILE A 17 0.18 -16.58 13.24
CA ILE A 17 -0.86 -15.68 13.75
C ILE A 17 -0.35 -14.23 13.77
N LEU A 18 0.85 -14.00 14.33
CA LEU A 18 1.48 -12.67 14.34
C LEU A 18 1.70 -12.14 12.91
N ARG A 19 2.18 -12.97 11.98
CA ARG A 19 2.37 -12.58 10.58
C ARG A 19 1.05 -12.15 9.93
N ARG A 20 -0.04 -12.88 10.16
CA ARG A 20 -1.38 -12.55 9.64
C ARG A 20 -1.89 -11.24 10.22
N PHE A 21 -1.71 -11.04 11.53
CA PHE A 21 -2.06 -9.80 12.21
C PHE A 21 -1.28 -8.62 11.62
N SER A 22 0.05 -8.70 11.52
CA SER A 22 0.88 -7.65 10.92
C SER A 22 0.53 -7.38 9.46
N ARG A 23 0.12 -8.40 8.69
CA ARG A 23 -0.35 -8.21 7.31
C ARG A 23 -1.70 -7.48 7.27
N ARG A 24 -2.66 -7.84 8.12
CA ARG A 24 -3.96 -7.14 8.23
C ARG A 24 -3.77 -5.68 8.66
N VAL A 25 -2.91 -5.42 9.65
CA VAL A 25 -2.58 -4.05 10.11
C VAL A 25 -1.99 -3.19 8.99
N ARG A 26 -1.04 -3.74 8.21
CA ARG A 26 -0.45 -3.04 7.07
C ARG A 26 -1.46 -2.82 5.94
N ASN A 27 -2.23 -3.84 5.58
CA ASN A 27 -3.23 -3.75 4.51
C ASN A 27 -4.36 -2.77 4.85
N ALA A 28 -4.74 -2.67 6.13
CA ALA A 28 -5.72 -1.70 6.61
C ALA A 28 -5.19 -0.26 6.64
N GLY A 29 -3.92 -0.03 6.29
CA GLY A 29 -3.33 1.31 6.18
C GLY A 29 -3.16 2.04 7.52
N ILE A 30 -3.34 1.35 8.66
CA ILE A 30 -3.31 1.97 10.00
C ILE A 30 -1.94 2.61 10.27
N VAL A 31 -0.86 1.92 9.93
CA VAL A 31 0.51 2.43 10.14
C VAL A 31 0.78 3.69 9.32
N GLU A 32 0.39 3.69 8.05
CA GLU A 32 0.58 4.85 7.16
C GLU A 32 -0.30 6.03 7.61
N LYS A 33 -1.53 5.76 8.05
CA LYS A 33 -2.40 6.79 8.62
C LYS A 33 -1.82 7.38 9.90
N ALA A 34 -1.34 6.55 10.83
CA ALA A 34 -0.70 6.99 12.07
C ALA A 34 0.52 7.88 11.79
N LYS A 35 1.41 7.48 10.87
CA LYS A 35 2.54 8.30 10.42
C LYS A 35 2.08 9.64 9.84
N SER A 36 1.02 9.64 9.03
CA SER A 36 0.48 10.89 8.44
C SER A 36 -0.08 11.85 9.48
N LEU A 37 -0.62 11.33 10.59
CA LEU A 37 -1.18 12.13 11.69
C LEU A 37 -0.11 12.63 12.65
N LYS A 38 1.00 11.90 12.80
CA LYS A 38 2.12 12.28 13.67
C LYS A 38 2.73 13.63 13.26
N GLU A 39 2.87 13.87 11.95
CA GLU A 39 3.54 15.07 11.42
C GLU A 39 2.51 16.11 10.95
N ARG A 40 2.59 17.35 11.47
CA ARG A 40 1.72 18.45 11.00
C ARG A 40 2.26 19.05 9.70
N LYS A 41 1.88 18.47 8.56
CA LYS A 41 2.26 18.97 7.23
C LYS A 41 1.25 20.01 6.70
N ARG A 42 1.76 21.08 6.08
CA ARG A 42 0.92 22.06 5.35
C ARG A 42 0.26 21.37 4.15
N PRO A 43 -1.02 21.65 3.82
CA PRO A 43 -1.62 21.16 2.59
C PRO A 43 -0.83 21.65 1.37
N PRO A 44 -0.60 20.79 0.36
CA PRO A 44 0.14 21.15 -0.85
C PRO A 44 -0.62 22.22 -1.65
N SER A 45 0.13 23.07 -2.37
CA SER A 45 -0.44 24.02 -3.34
C SER A 45 -1.01 23.28 -4.56
N ASP A 46 -1.84 23.95 -5.34
CA ASP A 46 -2.44 23.33 -6.53
C ASP A 46 -1.42 22.99 -7.62
N THR A 47 -0.34 23.78 -7.73
CA THR A 47 0.77 23.48 -8.63
C THR A 47 1.50 22.20 -8.21
N GLN A 48 1.73 22.02 -6.91
CA GLN A 48 2.36 20.83 -6.36
C GLN A 48 1.48 19.59 -6.57
N LYS A 49 0.16 19.69 -6.32
CA LYS A 49 -0.80 18.62 -6.61
C LYS A 49 -0.77 18.20 -8.09
N LYS A 50 -0.76 19.17 -9.01
CA LYS A 50 -0.69 18.91 -10.45
C LYS A 50 0.62 18.21 -10.82
N GLN A 51 1.75 18.68 -10.29
CA GLN A 51 3.05 18.07 -10.54
C GLN A 51 3.13 16.62 -10.03
N GLU A 52 2.61 16.35 -8.83
CA GLU A 52 2.56 15.01 -8.27
C GLU A 52 1.69 14.07 -9.12
N LYS A 53 0.52 14.55 -9.57
CA LYS A 53 -0.34 13.80 -10.51
C LYS A 53 0.39 13.45 -11.80
N LEU A 54 1.12 14.41 -12.39
CA LEU A 54 1.93 14.16 -13.60
C LEU A 54 3.02 13.12 -13.36
N ARG A 55 3.74 13.18 -12.23
CA ARG A 55 4.74 12.16 -11.87
C ARG A 55 4.14 10.77 -11.74
N ARG A 56 2.95 10.67 -11.14
CA ARG A 56 2.22 9.40 -11.02
C ARG A 56 1.85 8.82 -12.38
N LEU A 57 1.34 9.64 -13.30
CA LEU A 57 0.99 9.21 -14.65
C LEU A 57 2.21 8.70 -15.43
N ARG A 58 3.32 9.44 -15.40
CA ARG A 58 4.58 9.01 -16.05
C ARG A 58 5.06 7.65 -15.53
N ARG A 59 5.01 7.46 -14.21
CA ARG A 59 5.40 6.17 -13.60
C ARG A 59 4.50 5.03 -14.04
N LEU A 60 3.20 5.27 -14.23
CA LEU A 60 2.27 4.25 -14.76
C LEU A 60 2.61 3.90 -16.21
N GLU A 61 2.92 4.89 -17.04
CA GLU A 61 3.35 4.69 -18.44
C GLU A 61 4.66 3.91 -18.54
N GLU A 62 5.65 4.24 -17.70
CA GLU A 62 6.93 3.53 -17.61
C GLU A 62 6.72 2.06 -17.21
N VAL A 63 5.86 1.80 -16.22
CA VAL A 63 5.52 0.44 -15.80
C VAL A 63 4.80 -0.32 -16.93
N ASP A 64 3.87 0.32 -17.64
CA ASP A 64 3.17 -0.28 -18.78
C ASP A 64 4.16 -0.66 -19.90
N LYS A 65 5.11 0.23 -20.22
CA LYS A 65 6.18 -0.02 -21.18
C LYS A 65 7.07 -1.19 -20.73
N MET A 66 7.47 -1.22 -19.46
CA MET A 66 8.28 -2.33 -18.92
C MET A 66 7.57 -3.68 -18.98
N ILE A 67 6.26 -3.70 -18.71
CA ILE A 67 5.43 -4.91 -18.84
C ILE A 67 5.38 -5.35 -20.31
N LYS A 68 5.13 -4.42 -21.24
CA LYS A 68 5.12 -4.70 -22.69
C LYS A 68 6.46 -5.22 -23.21
N LEU A 69 7.57 -4.76 -22.64
CA LEU A 69 8.92 -5.24 -22.95
C LEU A 69 9.29 -6.55 -22.24
N GLY A 70 8.38 -7.16 -21.47
CA GLY A 70 8.64 -8.40 -20.72
C GLY A 70 9.56 -8.23 -19.50
N LYS A 71 9.92 -7.00 -19.11
CA LYS A 71 10.82 -6.70 -17.98
C LYS A 71 10.14 -6.80 -16.62
N LEU A 72 8.80 -6.74 -16.60
CA LEU A 72 8.00 -6.85 -15.39
C LEU A 72 6.83 -7.82 -15.62
N PRO A 73 6.48 -8.66 -14.64
CA PRO A 73 5.30 -9.52 -14.74
C PRO A 73 4.03 -8.66 -14.72
N ASP A 74 3.09 -8.93 -15.63
CA ASP A 74 1.79 -8.27 -15.61
C ASP A 74 0.95 -8.79 -14.44
N ARG A 75 0.84 -7.96 -13.39
CA ARG A 75 0.04 -8.26 -12.21
C ARG A 75 -1.38 -7.72 -12.29
N ARG A 76 -1.78 -7.07 -13.39
CA ARG A 76 -3.15 -6.54 -13.57
C ARG A 76 -4.24 -7.62 -13.54
N ARG A 77 -3.89 -8.86 -13.91
CA ARG A 77 -4.83 -9.99 -13.99
C ARG A 77 -4.97 -10.82 -12.70
N ARG A 78 -4.19 -10.53 -11.65
CA ARG A 78 -4.29 -11.27 -10.37
C ARG A 78 -5.29 -10.56 -9.46
N SER A 79 -6.58 -10.81 -9.70
CA SER A 79 -7.67 -10.53 -8.75
C SER A 79 -8.29 -11.82 -8.29
#